data_AF-A0A4Z1L5Z6-F1
#
_entry.id   AF-A0A4Z1L5Z6-F1
#
_cell.length_a   1.000
_cell.length_b   1.000
_cell.length_c   1.000
_cell.angle_alpha   90.00
_cell.angle_beta   90.00
_cell.angle_gamma   90.00
#
_symmetry.space_group_name_H-M   'P 1'
#
loop_
_entity.id
_entity.type
_entity.pdbx_description
1 polymer ?
#
loop_
_entity_poly.entity_id
_entity_poly.type
_entity_poly.pdbx_seq_one_letter_code
_entity_poly.pdbx_strand_id
1 'polypeptide(L)'
;MAISLGLRVLYVLDKHLNGKEWLVGDKCTYADLAFIPWDMGIPWIFNDRAGELDIEKEYPHFWKWHSKMMERPSVEKIIRDKEEALRKKEAAVSA
;
A
#
# COMPACT_ATOMS: atom_id res chain seq x y z
N MET A 1 -6.12 18.80 16.58
CA MET A 1 -5.81 18.26 15.24
C MET A 1 -4.79 17.13 15.39
N ALA A 2 -5.26 15.90 15.63
CA ALA A 2 -4.39 14.72 15.59
C ALA A 2 -4.49 14.14 14.18
N ILE A 3 -3.47 14.36 13.34
CA ILE A 3 -3.36 13.63 12.08
C ILE A 3 -3.10 12.17 12.46
N SER A 4 -4.04 11.27 12.14
CA SER A 4 -3.90 9.85 12.41
C SER A 4 -2.59 9.33 11.81
N LEU A 5 -1.90 8.43 12.52
CA LEU A 5 -0.55 7.97 12.16
C LEU A 5 -0.46 7.45 10.71
N GLY A 6 -1.52 6.84 10.18
CA GLY A 6 -1.59 6.38 8.79
C GLY A 6 -1.50 7.50 7.76
N LEU A 7 -2.20 8.61 7.96
CA LEU A 7 -2.17 9.75 7.01
C LEU A 7 -0.81 10.44 6.96
N ARG A 8 -0.08 10.43 8.08
CA ARG A 8 1.28 10.99 8.11
C ARG A 8 2.23 10.24 7.20
N VAL A 9 2.11 8.92 7.13
CA VAL A 9 2.98 8.11 6.27
C VAL A 9 2.63 8.34 4.80
N LEU A 10 1.34 8.38 4.43
CA LEU A 10 0.92 8.73 3.07
C LEU A 10 1.44 10.11 2.64
N TYR A 11 1.31 11.11 3.51
CA TYR A 11 1.83 12.45 3.25
C TYR A 11 3.35 12.48 3.03
N VAL A 12 4.11 11.75 3.85
CA VAL A 12 5.57 11.67 3.71
C VAL A 12 5.97 10.97 2.42
N LEU A 13 5.31 9.86 2.08
CA LEU A 13 5.57 9.12 0.85
C LEU A 13 5.23 9.97 -0.39
N ASP A 14 4.07 10.60 -0.41
CA ASP A 14 3.65 11.47 -1.51
C ASP A 14 4.65 12.62 -1.75
N LYS A 15 5.04 13.31 -0.67
CA LYS A 15 6.07 14.37 -0.74
C LYS A 15 7.40 13.85 -1.25
N HIS A 16 7.83 12.67 -0.81
CA HIS A 16 9.10 12.08 -1.22
C HIS A 16 9.10 11.63 -2.68
N LEU A 17 7.95 11.15 -3.15
CA LEU A 17 7.72 10.67 -4.53
C LEU A 17 7.44 11.81 -5.52
N ASN A 18 7.29 13.05 -5.06
CA ASN A 18 7.17 14.18 -5.97
C ASN A 18 8.42 14.28 -6.87
N GLY A 19 8.20 14.17 -8.19
CA GLY A 19 9.25 14.15 -9.20
C GLY A 19 10.05 12.84 -9.27
N LYS A 20 9.64 11.79 -8.55
CA LYS A 20 10.30 10.48 -8.55
C LYS A 20 9.31 9.38 -8.92
N GLU A 21 9.84 8.33 -9.50
CA GLU A 21 9.04 7.15 -9.86
C GLU A 21 9.14 6.04 -8.81
N TRP A 22 10.26 5.99 -8.08
CA TRP A 22 10.58 4.95 -7.11
C TRP A 22 11.06 5.58 -5.82
N LEU A 23 10.99 4.83 -4.72
CA LEU A 23 11.43 5.33 -3.42
C LEU A 23 12.94 5.62 -3.38
N VAL A 24 13.74 4.90 -4.17
CA VAL A 24 15.20 5.05 -4.21
C VAL A 24 15.71 4.98 -5.65
N GLY A 25 16.36 6.04 -6.10
CA GLY A 25 16.99 6.10 -7.41
C GLY A 25 15.98 6.14 -8.56
N ASP A 26 16.32 5.46 -9.66
CA ASP A 26 15.65 5.51 -10.96
C ASP A 26 14.96 4.17 -11.34
N LYS A 27 14.97 3.18 -10.44
CA LYS A 27 14.35 1.87 -10.68
C LYS A 27 13.68 1.33 -9.42
N CYS A 28 12.79 0.36 -9.61
CA CYS A 28 12.20 -0.39 -8.50
C CYS A 28 13.31 -1.12 -7.72
N THR A 29 13.32 -0.92 -6.41
CA THR A 29 14.30 -1.53 -5.50
C THR A 29 13.60 -2.31 -4.39
N TYR A 30 14.41 -2.92 -3.52
CA TYR A 30 13.92 -3.51 -2.28
C TYR A 30 13.09 -2.53 -1.44
N ALA A 31 13.41 -1.23 -1.44
CA ALA A 31 12.67 -0.24 -0.65
C ALA A 31 11.20 -0.18 -1.06
N ASP A 32 10.90 -0.23 -2.37
CA ASP A 32 9.54 -0.23 -2.89
C ASP A 32 8.79 -1.50 -2.48
N LEU A 33 9.42 -2.67 -2.65
CA LEU A 33 8.82 -3.96 -2.30
C LEU A 33 8.58 -4.11 -0.79
N ALA A 34 9.48 -3.61 0.04
CA ALA A 34 9.38 -3.65 1.49
C ALA A 34 8.19 -2.83 2.03
N PHE A 35 7.71 -1.84 1.26
CA PHE A 35 6.55 -1.03 1.63
C PHE A 35 5.20 -1.69 1.29
N ILE A 36 5.17 -2.73 0.44
CA ILE A 36 3.92 -3.36 -0.01
C ILE A 36 3.06 -3.94 1.13
N PRO A 37 3.62 -4.62 2.16
CA PRO A 37 2.80 -5.11 3.26
C PRO A 37 2.08 -3.98 4.02
N TRP A 38 2.71 -2.81 4.13
CA TRP A 38 2.12 -1.63 4.77
C TRP A 38 1.03 -1.03 3.89
N ASP A 39 1.30 -0.92 2.59
CA ASP A 39 0.39 -0.45 1.56
C ASP A 39 -0.91 -1.28 1.50
N MET A 40 -0.81 -2.62 1.54
CA MET A 40 -1.98 -3.51 1.66
C MET A 40 -2.78 -3.33 2.95
N GLY A 41 -2.21 -2.72 3.99
CA GLY A 41 -2.86 -2.44 5.26
C GLY A 41 -3.70 -1.16 5.25
N ILE A 42 -3.56 -0.32 4.22
CA ILE A 42 -4.27 0.96 4.08
C ILE A 42 -5.79 0.81 4.29
N PRO A 43 -6.51 -0.12 3.64
CA PRO A 43 -7.96 -0.26 3.85
C PRO A 43 -8.34 -0.53 5.31
N TRP A 44 -7.52 -1.30 6.04
CA TRP A 44 -7.74 -1.59 7.46
C TRP A 44 -7.37 -0.42 8.37
N ILE A 45 -6.29 0.31 8.05
CA ILE A 45 -5.85 1.49 8.80
C ILE A 45 -6.85 2.65 8.66
N PHE A 46 -7.48 2.77 7.50
CA PHE A 46 -8.43 3.83 7.19
C PHE A 46 -9.89 3.39 7.28
N ASN A 47 -10.17 2.17 7.76
CA ASN A 47 -11.49 1.53 7.90
C ASN A 47 -12.71 2.48 7.88
N ASP A 48 -12.78 3.43 8.81
CA ASP A 48 -13.90 4.37 9.03
C ASP A 48 -13.76 5.74 8.34
N ARG A 49 -12.59 6.04 7.74
CA ARG A 49 -12.27 7.30 7.03
C ARG A 49 -11.95 7.11 5.55
N ALA A 50 -11.83 5.86 5.08
CA ALA A 50 -11.49 5.54 3.70
C ALA A 50 -12.55 6.04 2.70
N GLY A 51 -13.81 6.18 3.12
CA GLY A 51 -14.87 6.80 2.32
C GLY A 51 -14.79 8.34 2.23
N GLU A 52 -14.00 8.98 3.08
CA GLU A 52 -13.82 10.44 3.10
C GLU A 52 -12.56 10.91 2.36
N LEU A 53 -11.60 9.99 2.16
CA LEU A 53 -10.28 10.28 1.60
C LEU A 53 -10.19 9.83 0.15
N ASP A 54 -10.19 10.81 -0.75
CA ASP A 54 -9.83 10.57 -2.15
C ASP A 54 -8.30 10.50 -2.26
N ILE A 55 -7.73 9.31 -2.04
CA ILE A 55 -6.27 9.09 -2.00
C ILE A 55 -5.61 9.53 -3.32
N GLU A 56 -6.25 9.28 -4.45
CA GLU A 56 -5.74 9.67 -5.76
C GLU A 56 -5.62 11.20 -5.86
N LYS A 57 -6.60 11.94 -5.37
CA LYS A 57 -6.59 13.41 -5.38
C LYS A 57 -5.70 14.03 -4.32
N GLU A 58 -5.68 13.47 -3.11
CA GLU A 58 -4.94 14.03 -1.97
C GLU A 58 -3.45 13.67 -1.97
N TYR A 59 -3.12 12.47 -2.48
CA TYR A 59 -1.76 11.93 -2.51
C TYR A 59 -1.42 11.37 -3.91
N PRO A 60 -1.43 12.22 -4.96
CA PRO A 60 -1.33 11.78 -6.35
C PRO A 60 0.01 11.11 -6.70
N HIS A 61 1.11 11.51 -6.05
CA HIS A 61 2.43 10.93 -6.31
C HIS A 61 2.54 9.55 -5.66
N PHE A 62 2.01 9.41 -4.44
CA PHE A 62 1.87 8.12 -3.79
C PHE A 62 0.96 7.19 -4.61
N TRP A 63 -0.21 7.68 -5.05
CA TRP A 63 -1.15 6.89 -5.85
C TRP A 63 -0.52 6.35 -7.12
N LYS A 64 0.23 7.19 -7.85
CA LYS A 64 0.97 6.76 -9.04
C LYS A 64 1.95 5.62 -8.75
N TRP A 65 2.71 5.73 -7.66
CA TRP A 65 3.64 4.67 -7.23
C TRP A 65 2.88 3.40 -6.80
N HIS A 66 1.81 3.54 -6.03
CA HIS A 66 0.96 2.44 -5.56
C HIS A 66 0.40 1.64 -6.73
N SER A 67 -0.28 2.32 -7.68
CA SER A 67 -0.86 1.68 -8.86
C SER A 67 0.20 0.91 -9.67
N LYS A 68 1.37 1.53 -9.86
CA LYS A 68 2.49 0.89 -10.55
C LYS A 68 3.03 -0.33 -9.81
N MET A 69 2.99 -0.35 -8.47
CA MET A 69 3.37 -1.51 -7.68
C MET A 69 2.34 -2.63 -7.75
N MET A 70 1.04 -2.31 -7.75
CA MET A 70 -0.05 -3.29 -7.86
C MET A 70 -0.06 -4.01 -9.21
N GLU A 71 0.37 -3.33 -10.28
CA GLU A 71 0.51 -3.91 -11.62
C GLU A 71 1.70 -4.89 -11.74
N ARG A 72 2.58 -4.98 -10.73
CA ARG A 72 3.77 -5.85 -10.81
C ARG A 72 3.38 -7.32 -10.59
N PRO A 73 3.77 -8.25 -11.48
CA PRO A 73 3.43 -9.67 -11.33
C PRO A 73 3.91 -10.29 -10.02
N SER A 74 5.04 -9.84 -9.49
CA SER A 74 5.57 -10.32 -8.21
C SER A 74 4.71 -9.88 -7.02
N VAL A 75 4.14 -8.67 -7.08
CA VAL A 75 3.26 -8.13 -6.04
C VAL A 75 1.91 -8.83 -6.11
N GLU A 76 1.32 -8.95 -7.30
CA GLU A 76 0.09 -9.70 -7.53
C GLU A 76 0.19 -11.14 -7.00
N LYS A 77 1.31 -11.82 -7.28
CA LYS A 77 1.56 -13.17 -6.75
C LYS A 77 1.53 -13.20 -5.21
N ILE A 78 2.19 -12.25 -4.54
CA ILE A 78 2.23 -12.22 -3.07
C ILE A 78 0.84 -11.95 -2.48
N ILE A 79 0.05 -11.07 -3.10
CA ILE A 79 -1.33 -10.80 -2.69
C ILE A 79 -2.14 -12.10 -2.74
N ARG A 80 -2.10 -12.80 -3.88
CA ARG A 80 -2.79 -14.09 -4.05
C ARG A 80 -2.33 -15.15 -3.05
N ASP A 81 -1.01 -15.31 -2.88
CA ASP A 81 -0.45 -16.29 -1.95
C ASP A 81 -0.90 -15.99 -0.50
N LYS A 82 -0.95 -14.71 -0.11
CA LYS A 82 -1.44 -14.26 1.20
C LYS A 82 -2.93 -14.60 1.38
N GLU A 83 -3.76 -14.33 0.38
CA GLU A 83 -5.18 -14.68 0.42
C GLU A 83 -5.41 -16.19 0.52
N GLU A 84 -4.68 -16.99 -0.24
CA GLU A 84 -4.74 -18.45 -0.16
C GLU A 84 -4.35 -18.96 1.23
N ALA A 85 -3.28 -18.41 1.82
CA ALA A 85 -2.85 -18.76 3.17
C ALA A 85 -3.91 -18.39 4.22
N LEU A 86 -4.56 -17.23 4.09
CA LEU A 86 -5.65 -16.81 4.98
C LEU A 86 -6.84 -17.75 4.89
N ARG A 87 -7.30 -18.10 3.67
CA ARG A 87 -8.39 -19.05 3.47
C ARG A 87 -8.10 -20.43 4.09
N LYS A 88 -6.86 -20.93 3.92
CA LYS A 88 -6.43 -22.19 4.53
C LYS A 88 -6.43 -22.11 6.06
N LYS A 89 -5.99 -20.99 6.62
CA LYS A 89 -6.00 -20.76 8.07
C LYS A 89 -7.43 -20.74 8.62
N GLU A 90 -8.35 -20.06 7.94
CA GLU A 90 -9.77 -20.02 8.35
C GLU A 90 -10.42 -21.40 8.32
N ALA A 91 -10.20 -22.17 7.24
CA ALA A 91 -10.71 -23.53 7.12
C ALA A 91 -10.14 -24.49 8.18
N ALA A 92 -8.89 -24.31 8.60
CA ALA A 92 -8.27 -25.11 9.66
C ALA A 92 -8.77 -24.72 11.07
N VAL A 93 -9.28 -23.51 11.24
CA VAL A 93 -9.85 -23.03 12.53
C VAL A 93 -11.32 -23.45 12.66
N SER A 94 -12.02 -23.65 11.54
CA SER A 94 -13.43 -24.06 11.52
C SER A 94 -13.67 -25.58 11.42
N ALA A 95 -12.60 -26.37 11.29
CA ALA A 95 -12.62 -27.83 11.28
C ALA A 95 -12.26 -28.40 12.66
#